data_AF-A0A1L8QX95-F1
#
_entry.id   AF-A0A1L8QX95-F1
#
_cell.length_a   1.000
_cell.length_b   1.000
_cell.length_c   1.000
_cell.angle_alpha   90.00
_cell.angle_beta   90.00
_cell.angle_gamma   90.00
#
_symmetry.space_group_name_H-M   'P 1'
#
loop_
_entity.id
_entity.type
_entity.pdbx_description
1 polymer ?
#
loop_
_entity_poly.entity_id
_entity_poly.type
_entity_poly.pdbx_seq_one_letter_code
_entity_poly.pdbx_strand_id
1 'polypeptide(L)'
;MRNKLKKIWNKEDGFTLVELLGVIVILGIILAIAIPAIGNIITNAENNTGLRQQELVEDAAQMYVLDNGNTIPEGGKITSEKLVQDGYLEKAPDKEYTVTITKDGNNLKYDAVPKDE
;
A
#
# COMPACT_ATOMS: atom_id res chain seq x y z
N MET A 1 -29.75 -17.81 -56.31
CA MET A 1 -28.94 -16.66 -55.82
C MET A 1 -28.34 -16.84 -54.41
N ARG A 2 -28.05 -18.07 -53.94
CA ARG A 2 -27.53 -18.31 -52.58
C ARG A 2 -25.99 -18.39 -52.47
N ASN A 3 -25.28 -18.40 -53.59
CA ASN A 3 -23.85 -18.73 -53.62
C ASN A 3 -22.92 -17.51 -53.47
N LYS A 4 -23.44 -16.27 -53.42
CA LYS A 4 -22.63 -15.06 -53.25
C LYS A 4 -22.32 -14.74 -51.77
N LEU A 5 -23.20 -15.13 -50.85
CA LEU A 5 -23.03 -14.90 -49.40
C LEU A 5 -21.89 -15.74 -48.81
N LYS A 6 -21.70 -16.97 -49.30
CA LYS A 6 -20.62 -17.88 -48.83
C LYS A 6 -19.21 -17.40 -49.18
N LYS A 7 -19.07 -16.49 -50.16
CA LYS A 7 -17.77 -15.94 -50.59
C LYS A 7 -17.26 -14.80 -49.71
N ILE A 8 -18.15 -14.17 -48.94
CA ILE A 8 -17.79 -13.04 -48.06
C ILE A 8 -17.18 -13.55 -46.74
N TRP A 9 -17.60 -14.72 -46.26
CA TRP A 9 -17.10 -15.32 -45.02
C TRP A 9 -15.78 -16.10 -45.20
N ASN A 10 -15.38 -16.36 -46.44
CA ASN A 10 -14.13 -17.06 -46.77
C ASN A 10 -13.01 -16.12 -47.25
N LYS A 11 -13.12 -14.82 -46.93
CA LYS A 11 -12.05 -13.84 -47.10
C LYS A 11 -11.43 -13.56 -45.72
N GLU A 12 -10.55 -14.45 -45.30
CA GLU A 12 -9.64 -14.17 -44.20
C GLU A 12 -8.40 -13.50 -44.80
N ASP A 13 -8.43 -12.18 -44.93
CA ASP A 13 -7.23 -11.42 -45.21
C ASP A 13 -6.37 -11.47 -43.92
N GLY A 14 -5.34 -12.32 -43.93
CA GLY A 14 -4.45 -12.51 -42.78
C GLY A 14 -3.58 -11.29 -42.52
N PHE A 15 -3.31 -11.00 -41.23
CA PHE A 15 -2.37 -9.95 -40.81
C PHE A 15 -0.96 -10.24 -41.33
N THR A 16 -0.26 -9.22 -41.81
CA THR A 16 1.15 -9.38 -42.18
C THR A 16 2.05 -9.33 -40.95
N LEU A 17 3.17 -10.05 -40.98
CA LEU A 17 4.16 -10.02 -39.90
C LEU A 17 4.74 -8.61 -39.68
N VAL A 18 4.81 -7.80 -40.75
CA VAL A 18 5.34 -6.43 -40.69
C VAL A 18 4.40 -5.51 -39.90
N GLU A 19 3.09 -5.65 -40.08
CA GLU A 19 2.10 -4.89 -39.32
C GLU A 19 2.14 -5.26 -37.84
N LEU A 20 2.23 -6.56 -37.53
CA LEU A 20 2.35 -7.03 -36.16
C LEU A 20 3.66 -6.55 -35.50
N LEU A 21 4.77 -6.55 -36.25
CA LEU A 21 6.06 -6.06 -35.79
C LEU A 21 6.00 -4.57 -35.43
N GLY A 22 5.36 -3.75 -36.27
CA GLY A 22 5.19 -2.32 -36.00
C GLY A 22 4.44 -2.04 -34.69
N VAL A 23 3.39 -2.81 -34.40
CA VAL A 23 2.63 -2.68 -33.15
C VAL A 23 3.47 -3.03 -31.93
N ILE A 24 4.25 -4.12 -31.99
CA ILE A 24 5.12 -4.55 -30.88
C ILE A 24 6.20 -3.50 -30.61
N VAL A 25 6.75 -2.86 -31.65
CA VAL A 25 7.74 -1.78 -31.48
C VAL A 25 7.14 -0.60 -30.71
N ILE A 26 5.94 -0.15 -31.09
CA ILE A 26 5.26 0.95 -30.39
C ILE A 26 4.94 0.55 -28.94
N LEU A 27 4.43 -0.67 -28.71
CA LEU A 27 4.17 -1.18 -27.36
C LEU A 27 5.45 -1.25 -26.53
N GLY A 28 6.58 -1.67 -27.11
CA GLY A 28 7.87 -1.72 -26.44
C GLY A 28 8.34 -0.34 -25.97
N ILE A 29 8.18 0.69 -26.81
CA ILE A 29 8.52 2.07 -26.45
C ILE A 29 7.65 2.57 -25.29
N ILE A 30 6.34 2.32 -25.34
CA ILE A 30 5.41 2.70 -24.26
C ILE A 30 5.79 1.99 -22.95
N LEU A 31 6.03 0.67 -23.00
CA LEU A 31 6.38 -0.12 -21.82
C LEU A 31 7.70 0.33 -21.18
N ALA A 32 8.69 0.73 -21.99
CA ALA A 32 9.97 1.21 -21.47
C ALA A 32 9.83 2.45 -20.57
N ILE A 33 8.86 3.34 -20.85
CA ILE A 33 8.57 4.52 -20.03
C ILE A 33 7.58 4.19 -18.91
N ALA A 34 6.57 3.37 -19.20
CA ALA A 34 5.47 3.08 -18.26
C ALA A 34 5.92 2.30 -17.02
N ILE A 35 6.78 1.27 -17.18
CA ILE A 35 7.22 0.41 -16.07
C ILE A 35 7.91 1.19 -14.95
N PRO A 36 8.98 1.99 -15.19
CA PRO A 36 9.63 2.73 -14.13
C PRO A 36 8.72 3.80 -13.50
N ALA A 37 7.84 4.43 -14.29
CA ALA A 37 6.89 5.41 -13.79
C ALA A 37 5.89 4.79 -12.79
N ILE A 38 5.33 3.62 -13.13
CA ILE A 38 4.41 2.89 -12.24
C ILE A 38 5.13 2.37 -10.99
N GLY A 39 6.37 1.86 -11.12
CA GLY A 39 7.17 1.40 -9.98
C GLY A 39 7.35 2.48 -8.92
N ASN A 40 7.73 3.70 -9.34
CA ASN A 40 7.90 4.82 -8.42
C ASN A 40 6.59 5.21 -7.70
N ILE A 41 5.46 5.16 -8.40
CA ILE A 41 4.14 5.48 -7.82
C ILE A 41 3.78 4.46 -6.74
N ILE A 42 4.02 3.16 -6.99
CA ILE A 42 3.73 2.09 -6.04
C ILE A 42 4.58 2.25 -4.79
N THR A 43 5.90 2.41 -4.93
CA THR A 43 6.80 2.59 -3.77
C THR A 43 6.41 3.81 -2.94
N ASN A 44 6.05 4.92 -3.58
CA ASN A 44 5.59 6.11 -2.87
C ASN A 44 4.25 5.86 -2.14
N ALA A 45 3.33 5.10 -2.75
CA ALA A 45 2.06 4.74 -2.12
C ALA A 45 2.28 3.82 -0.92
N GLU A 46 3.19 2.85 -1.00
CA GLU A 46 3.57 1.96 0.10
C GLU A 46 4.19 2.75 1.26
N ASN A 47 5.15 3.63 0.97
CA ASN A 47 5.77 4.50 1.98
C ASN A 47 4.74 5.40 2.66
N ASN A 48 3.86 6.04 1.88
CA ASN A 48 2.80 6.90 2.42
C ASN A 48 1.79 6.11 3.26
N THR A 49 1.51 4.86 2.90
CA THR A 49 0.63 3.98 3.67
C THR A 49 1.30 3.61 5.00
N GLY A 50 2.58 3.27 4.98
CA GLY A 50 3.35 2.97 6.20
C GLY A 50 3.39 4.14 7.18
N LEU A 51 3.61 5.37 6.69
CA LEU A 51 3.58 6.59 7.51
C LEU A 51 2.20 6.83 8.12
N ARG A 52 1.13 6.67 7.35
CA ARG A 52 -0.25 6.79 7.86
C ARG A 52 -0.60 5.72 8.89
N GLN A 53 -0.14 4.48 8.68
CA GLN A 53 -0.32 3.40 9.65
C GLN A 53 0.41 3.72 10.95
N GLN A 54 1.62 4.27 10.86
CA GLN A 54 2.38 4.73 12.03
C GLN A 54 1.58 5.79 12.83
N GLU A 55 1.12 6.85 12.17
CA GLU A 55 0.31 7.91 12.79
C GLU A 55 -0.95 7.34 13.45
N LEU A 56 -1.67 6.43 12.78
CA LEU A 56 -2.87 5.79 13.33
C LEU A 56 -2.60 5.00 14.61
N VAL A 57 -1.46 4.29 14.66
CA VAL A 57 -1.09 3.50 15.84
C VAL A 57 -0.61 4.41 16.98
N GLU A 58 0.08 5.51 16.68
CA GLU A 58 0.46 6.53 17.66
C GLU A 58 -0.76 7.19 18.29
N ASP A 59 -1.74 7.60 17.48
CA ASP A 59 -3.00 8.19 17.95
C ASP A 59 -3.76 7.22 18.87
N ALA A 60 -3.82 5.94 18.49
CA ALA A 60 -4.44 4.91 19.31
C ALA A 60 -3.70 4.68 20.64
N ALA A 61 -2.37 4.68 20.61
CA ALA A 61 -1.55 4.58 21.83
C ALA A 61 -1.72 5.81 22.72
N GLN A 62 -1.85 7.00 22.14
CA GLN A 62 -2.16 8.21 22.88
C GLN A 62 -3.51 8.11 23.57
N MET A 63 -4.55 7.65 22.87
CA MET A 63 -5.87 7.43 23.47
C MET A 63 -5.81 6.43 24.63
N TYR A 64 -5.10 5.30 24.43
CA TYR A 64 -4.87 4.32 25.50
C TYR A 64 -4.23 4.96 26.74
N VAL A 65 -3.17 5.76 26.56
CA VAL A 65 -2.47 6.38 27.70
C VAL A 65 -3.35 7.42 28.39
N LEU A 66 -4.14 8.19 27.65
CA LEU A 66 -5.07 9.17 28.21
C LEU A 66 -6.11 8.48 29.11
N ASP A 67 -6.70 7.36 28.66
CA ASP A 67 -7.67 6.59 29.43
C ASP A 67 -7.05 5.89 30.65
N ASN A 68 -5.75 5.59 30.60
CA ASN A 68 -4.99 5.00 31.70
C ASN A 68 -4.28 6.04 32.60
N GLY A 69 -4.86 7.24 32.72
CA GLY A 69 -4.42 8.25 33.68
C GLY A 69 -3.15 9.00 33.26
N ASN A 70 -2.86 9.06 31.96
CA ASN A 70 -1.70 9.73 31.39
C ASN A 70 -0.36 9.22 31.95
N THR A 71 -0.30 7.92 32.24
CA THR A 71 0.89 7.24 32.77
C THR A 71 1.56 6.41 31.68
N ILE A 72 2.89 6.35 31.74
CA ILE A 72 3.66 5.51 30.84
C ILE A 72 3.43 4.05 31.26
N PRO A 73 3.01 3.16 30.34
CA PRO A 73 2.79 1.76 30.65
C PRO A 73 4.09 1.07 31.05
N GLU A 74 3.97 -0.06 31.74
CA GLU A 74 5.12 -0.85 32.19
C GLU A 74 5.98 -1.27 30.98
N GLY A 75 7.29 -0.99 31.04
CA GLY A 75 8.21 -1.20 29.92
C GLY A 75 8.20 -0.10 28.84
N GLY A 76 7.37 0.94 28.98
CA GLY A 76 7.35 2.11 28.11
C GLY A 76 6.94 1.81 26.67
N LYS A 77 6.28 0.67 26.43
CA LYS A 77 5.93 0.19 25.09
C LYS A 77 4.52 -0.35 25.06
N ILE A 78 3.84 -0.16 23.93
CA ILE A 78 2.53 -0.75 23.62
C ILE A 78 2.60 -1.31 22.20
N THR A 79 2.06 -2.50 21.97
CA THR A 79 2.01 -3.09 20.62
C THR A 79 0.66 -2.84 19.94
N SER A 80 0.66 -2.82 18.62
CA SER A 80 -0.57 -2.72 17.82
C SER A 80 -1.61 -3.78 18.17
N GLU A 81 -1.17 -5.01 18.49
CA GLU A 81 -2.09 -6.10 18.85
C GLU A 81 -2.83 -5.78 20.16
N LYS A 82 -2.14 -5.18 21.14
CA LYS A 82 -2.76 -4.79 22.41
C LYS A 82 -3.80 -3.69 22.20
N LEU A 83 -3.49 -2.72 21.34
CA LEU A 83 -4.42 -1.64 20.98
C LEU A 83 -5.67 -2.18 20.28
N VAL A 84 -5.54 -3.22 19.46
CA VAL A 84 -6.70 -3.90 18.85
C VAL A 84 -7.51 -4.66 19.90
N GLN A 85 -6.85 -5.43 20.77
CA GLN A 85 -7.51 -6.20 21.82
C GLN A 85 -8.29 -5.32 22.80
N ASP A 86 -7.75 -4.14 23.11
CA ASP A 86 -8.37 -3.18 24.02
C ASP A 86 -9.37 -2.25 23.34
N GLY A 87 -9.53 -2.35 22.01
CA GLY A 87 -10.54 -1.61 21.25
C GLY A 87 -10.15 -0.18 20.84
N TYR A 88 -8.88 0.20 20.96
CA TYR A 88 -8.36 1.49 20.47
C TYR A 88 -8.04 1.48 18.97
N LEU A 89 -7.86 0.29 18.38
CA LEU A 89 -7.75 0.08 16.93
C LEU A 89 -8.80 -0.93 16.47
N GLU A 90 -9.56 -0.60 15.43
CA GLU A 90 -10.57 -1.50 14.86
C GLU A 90 -9.93 -2.72 14.17
N LYS A 91 -8.77 -2.51 13.55
CA LYS A 91 -8.05 -3.53 12.79
C LYS A 91 -6.55 -3.31 12.93
N ALA A 92 -5.79 -4.39 13.01
CA ALA A 92 -4.34 -4.34 12.92
C ALA A 92 -3.90 -3.79 11.53
N PRO A 93 -2.90 -2.90 11.49
CA PRO A 93 -2.23 -2.51 10.26
C PRO A 93 -1.55 -3.71 9.58
N ASP A 94 -1.12 -3.52 8.33
CA ASP A 94 -0.55 -4.62 7.53
C ASP A 94 0.80 -5.12 8.09
N LYS A 95 1.53 -4.25 8.79
CA LYS A 95 2.70 -4.59 9.60
C LYS A 95 2.34 -4.46 11.08
N GLU A 96 2.95 -5.27 11.94
CA GLU A 96 2.86 -5.06 13.39
C GLU A 96 3.74 -3.87 13.80
N TYR A 97 3.27 -3.05 14.74
CA TYR A 97 3.98 -1.88 15.26
C TYR A 97 4.16 -1.98 16.78
N THR A 98 5.27 -1.44 17.26
CA THR A 98 5.49 -1.17 18.68
C THR A 98 5.62 0.33 18.88
N VAL A 99 4.75 0.90 19.70
CA VAL A 99 4.82 2.30 20.13
C VAL A 99 5.67 2.41 21.37
N THR A 100 6.76 3.16 21.30
CA THR A 100 7.57 3.53 22.46
C THR A 100 7.12 4.89 22.98
N ILE A 101 6.87 4.97 24.29
CA ILE A 101 6.37 6.19 24.95
C ILE A 101 7.49 6.75 25.82
N THR A 102 7.88 8.00 25.55
CA THR A 102 8.94 8.70 26.28
C THR A 102 8.43 10.03 26.84
N LYS A 103 9.04 10.51 27.93
CA LYS A 103 8.75 11.86 28.45
C LYS A 103 9.60 12.88 27.71
N ASP A 104 8.97 13.93 27.20
CA ASP A 104 9.62 15.11 26.66
C ASP A 104 9.16 16.34 27.46
N GLY A 105 9.93 16.66 28.50
CA GLY A 105 9.55 17.65 29.52
C GLY A 105 8.25 17.25 30.23
N ASN A 106 7.18 18.04 30.02
CA ASN A 106 5.85 17.81 30.58
C ASN A 106 4.93 16.99 29.66
N ASN A 107 5.35 16.72 28.42
CA ASN A 107 4.56 16.02 27.43
C ASN A 107 5.03 14.57 27.29
N LEU A 108 4.14 13.72 26.78
CA LEU A 108 4.49 12.37 26.34
C LEU A 108 4.68 12.38 24.83
N LYS A 109 5.76 11.75 24.38
CA LYS A 109 6.06 11.52 22.98
C LYS A 109 5.81 10.04 22.66
N TYR A 110 5.17 9.80 21.52
CA TYR A 110 4.85 8.49 20.98
C TYR A 110 5.70 8.29 19.73
N ASP A 111 6.29 7.11 19.59
CA ASP A 111 7.14 6.76 18.45
C ASP A 111 6.82 5.32 18.05
N ALA A 112 6.05 5.15 16.99
CA ALA A 112 5.66 3.84 16.48
C ALA A 112 6.67 3.33 15.45
N VAL A 113 7.22 2.14 15.71
CA VAL A 113 8.19 1.48 14.82
C VAL A 113 7.63 0.14 14.37
N PRO A 114 7.70 -0.22 13.07
CA PRO A 114 7.35 -1.56 12.60
C PRO A 114 8.21 -2.61 13.31
N LYS A 115 7.62 -3.74 13.69
CA LYS A 115 8.31 -4.80 14.45
C LYS A 115 9.43 -5.50 13.67
N ASP A 116 9.41 -5.39 12.34
CA ASP A 116 10.38 -6.00 11.43
C ASP A 116 11.59 -5.09 11.09
N GLU A 117 11.71 -3.92 11.74
CA GLU A 117 12.88 -3.03 11.72
C GLU A 117 13.63 -3.03 13.07
#